data_AF-A0A1M3GN59-F1
#
_entry.id   AF-A0A1M3GN59-F1
#
_cell.length_a   1.000
_cell.length_b   1.000
_cell.length_c   1.000
_cell.angle_alpha   90.00
_cell.angle_beta   90.00
_cell.angle_gamma   90.00
#
_symmetry.space_group_name_H-M   'P 1'
#
loop_
_entity.id
_entity.type
_entity.pdbx_description
1 polymer ?
#
loop_
_entity_poly.entity_id
_entity_poly.type
_entity_poly.pdbx_seq_one_letter_code
_entity_poly.pdbx_strand_id
1 'polypeptide(L)'
;MTRLPVSLQSLVIQCTAVLLAMLLHTLPQTVFPFQPALWQFALAQGTIAAGLSIAWRQPAWWPPLHFAFLPAVLLAQRIDAPAWFHLAAFLLLLAFYWSTFRTRVPLYLSSRKARQALASLLPQAQPLRFIDLGSGFGGVPCYLESRFPLGRFYGTELAPAPWLVSRLRAWLTGSRVRFMRRDYAQLSLADFDVVFVFLSPAAMPGLWQQARSQMRSGSLFVSLSFAVDAQPPDRVVTLAEGARHTLYAWRM
;
A
#
# COMPACT_ATOMS: atom_id res chain seq x y z
N MET A 1 10.47 -22.06 12.76
CA MET A 1 10.09 -20.98 13.71
C MET A 1 9.63 -19.78 12.91
N THR A 2 8.38 -19.37 13.03
CA THR A 2 7.83 -18.21 12.33
C THR A 2 8.49 -16.94 12.86
N ARG A 3 9.13 -16.14 12.00
CA ARG A 3 9.63 -14.83 12.42
C ARG A 3 8.44 -13.96 12.82
N LEU A 4 8.51 -13.33 14.00
CA LEU A 4 7.51 -12.36 14.43
C LEU A 4 7.33 -11.27 13.35
N PRO A 5 6.11 -10.75 13.13
CA PRO A 5 5.90 -9.55 12.33
C PRO A 5 6.82 -8.42 12.77
N VAL A 6 7.33 -7.64 11.81
CA VAL A 6 8.30 -6.56 12.10
C VAL A 6 7.72 -5.54 13.07
N SER A 7 6.41 -5.27 13.04
CA SER A 7 5.73 -4.41 14.01
C SER A 7 5.86 -4.90 15.45
N LEU A 8 5.70 -6.21 15.68
CA LEU A 8 5.86 -6.81 17.02
C LEU A 8 7.32 -6.82 17.47
N GLN A 9 8.24 -7.12 16.55
CA GLN A 9 9.68 -6.99 16.83
C GLN A 9 10.03 -5.57 17.25
N SER A 10 9.56 -4.56 16.50
CA SER A 10 9.82 -3.15 16.78
C SER A 10 9.20 -2.69 18.10
N LEU A 11 8.04 -3.21 18.49
CA LEU A 11 7.46 -2.95 19.81
C LEU A 11 8.38 -3.48 20.93
N VAL A 12 8.83 -4.73 20.82
CA VAL A 12 9.76 -5.31 21.79
C VAL A 12 11.07 -4.52 21.85
N ILE A 13 11.64 -4.16 20.69
CA ILE A 13 12.85 -3.34 20.60
C ILE A 13 12.67 -2.01 21.32
N GLN A 14 11.56 -1.29 21.09
CA GLN A 14 11.31 0.01 21.73
C GLN A 14 11.20 -0.13 23.24
N CYS A 15 10.43 -1.09 23.74
CA CYS A 15 10.29 -1.34 25.17
C CYS A 15 11.63 -1.68 25.83
N THR A 16 12.38 -2.61 25.24
CA THR A 16 13.70 -3.00 25.74
C THR A 16 14.69 -1.84 25.72
N ALA A 17 14.71 -1.05 24.63
CA ALA A 17 15.59 0.10 24.52
C ALA A 17 15.26 1.19 25.54
N VAL A 18 13.97 1.43 25.84
CA VAL A 18 13.57 2.35 26.91
C VAL A 18 14.07 1.86 28.26
N LEU A 19 13.86 0.58 28.60
CA LEU A 19 14.33 0.00 29.86
C LEU A 19 15.87 0.08 30.01
N LEU A 20 16.60 -0.27 28.96
CA LEU A 20 18.06 -0.17 28.96
C LEU A 20 18.55 1.28 29.07
N ALA A 21 17.92 2.21 28.35
CA ALA A 21 18.23 3.63 28.46
C ALA A 21 17.93 4.18 29.86
N MET A 22 16.85 3.73 30.50
CA MET A 22 16.52 4.10 31.88
C MET A 22 17.59 3.60 32.85
N LEU A 23 18.00 2.34 32.74
CA LEU A 23 19.07 1.77 33.59
C LEU A 23 20.40 2.50 33.41
N LEU A 24 20.79 2.79 32.16
CA LEU A 24 22.00 3.56 31.86
C LEU A 24 21.97 4.98 32.42
N HIS A 25 20.78 5.53 32.64
CA HIS A 25 20.59 6.88 33.14
C HIS A 25 20.50 6.92 34.67
N THR A 26 19.82 5.96 35.29
CA THR A 26 19.59 5.93 36.75
C THR A 26 20.75 5.35 37.55
N LEU A 27 21.47 4.34 37.01
CA LEU A 27 22.56 3.70 37.75
C LEU A 27 23.73 4.66 38.04
N PRO A 28 24.23 5.47 37.08
CA PRO A 28 25.32 6.40 37.36
C PRO A 28 24.94 7.51 38.32
N GLN A 29 23.65 7.91 38.37
CA GLN A 29 23.17 8.95 39.30
C GLN A 29 23.30 8.55 40.77
N THR A 30 23.33 7.25 41.06
CA THR A 30 23.59 6.75 42.42
C THR A 30 25.02 6.99 42.91
N VAL A 31 25.96 7.21 41.97
CA VAL A 31 27.39 7.40 42.25
C VAL A 31 27.85 8.82 41.93
N PHE A 32 27.30 9.44 40.87
CA PHE A 32 27.63 10.78 40.40
C PHE A 32 26.35 11.60 40.24
N PRO A 33 26.16 12.68 41.02
CA PRO A 33 24.99 13.54 40.90
C PRO A 33 25.10 14.38 39.61
N PHE A 34 24.52 13.89 38.52
CA PHE A 34 24.36 14.60 37.26
C PHE A 34 22.89 14.51 36.82
N GLN A 35 22.35 15.60 36.25
CA GLN A 35 20.99 15.66 35.71
C GLN A 35 21.07 15.63 34.18
N PRO A 36 20.92 14.46 33.54
CA PRO A 36 21.07 14.36 32.11
C PRO A 36 19.88 15.01 31.42
N ALA A 37 20.17 15.78 30.38
CA ALA A 37 19.13 16.41 29.60
C ALA A 37 18.24 15.34 28.94
N LEU A 38 16.93 15.60 28.83
CA LEU A 38 15.96 14.70 28.18
C LEU A 38 16.40 14.25 26.78
N TRP A 39 17.14 15.10 26.06
CA TRP A 39 17.75 14.78 24.77
C TRP A 39 18.82 13.68 24.82
N GLN A 40 19.63 13.64 25.88
CA GLN A 40 20.64 12.59 26.07
C GLN A 40 19.97 11.23 26.26
N PHE A 41 18.87 11.19 27.02
CA PHE A 41 18.04 9.99 27.14
C PHE A 41 17.47 9.56 25.79
N ALA A 42 16.88 10.49 25.03
CA ALA A 42 16.30 10.17 23.73
C ALA A 42 17.31 9.64 22.71
N LEU A 43 18.51 10.22 22.66
CA LEU A 43 19.59 9.75 21.79
C LEU A 43 20.13 8.39 22.22
N ALA A 44 20.30 8.15 23.52
CA ALA A 44 20.73 6.86 24.06
C ALA A 44 19.70 5.77 23.73
N GLN A 45 18.42 6.02 24.01
CA GLN A 45 17.32 5.11 23.70
C GLN A 45 17.25 4.80 22.21
N GLY A 46 17.29 5.82 21.35
CA GLY A 46 17.26 5.65 19.90
C GLY A 46 18.46 4.84 19.37
N THR A 47 19.65 5.07 19.93
CA THR A 47 20.87 4.32 19.55
C THR A 47 20.77 2.84 19.93
N ILE A 48 20.29 2.54 21.14
CA ILE A 48 20.06 1.17 21.60
C ILE A 48 18.99 0.50 20.72
N ALA A 49 17.88 1.18 20.44
CA ALA A 49 16.81 0.65 19.59
C ALA A 49 17.31 0.35 18.17
N ALA A 50 18.11 1.25 17.59
CA ALA A 50 18.72 1.02 16.28
C ALA A 50 19.68 -0.18 16.28
N GLY A 51 20.52 -0.31 17.32
CA GLY A 51 21.41 -1.45 17.48
C GLY A 51 20.66 -2.77 17.61
N LEU A 52 19.59 -2.81 18.42
CA LEU A 52 18.72 -3.99 18.56
C LEU A 52 18.00 -4.33 17.25
N SER A 53 17.56 -3.33 16.49
CA SER A 53 16.94 -3.51 15.17
C SER A 53 17.90 -4.13 14.15
N ILE A 54 19.16 -3.69 14.13
CA ILE A 54 20.24 -4.29 13.32
C ILE A 54 20.51 -5.73 13.78
N ALA A 55 20.64 -5.96 15.08
CA ALA A 55 20.87 -7.30 15.64
C ALA A 55 19.73 -8.28 15.29
N TRP A 56 18.48 -7.79 15.29
CA TRP A 56 17.31 -8.56 14.89
C TRP A 56 17.13 -8.66 13.35
N ARG A 57 18.06 -8.10 12.57
CA ARG A 57 18.08 -8.12 11.09
C ARG A 57 16.79 -7.56 10.49
N GLN A 58 16.25 -6.49 11.06
CA GLN A 58 15.14 -5.75 10.44
C GLN A 58 15.61 -5.10 9.12
N PRO A 59 14.69 -4.82 8.17
CA PRO A 59 15.04 -4.12 6.94
C PRO A 59 15.80 -2.80 7.21
N ALA A 60 16.73 -2.44 6.33
CA ALA A 60 17.71 -1.35 6.53
C ALA A 60 17.12 0.04 6.84
N TRP A 61 15.83 0.25 6.57
CA TRP A 61 15.12 1.49 6.87
C TRP A 61 14.58 1.57 8.31
N TRP A 62 14.56 0.46 9.06
CA TRP A 62 14.09 0.45 10.46
C TRP A 62 15.07 1.08 11.45
N PRO A 63 16.39 0.80 11.42
CA PRO A 63 17.31 1.40 12.38
C PRO A 63 17.29 2.94 12.38
N PRO A 64 17.27 3.63 11.21
CA PRO A 64 17.08 5.08 11.18
C PRO A 64 15.78 5.55 11.81
N LEU A 65 14.66 4.84 11.60
CA LEU A 65 13.38 5.17 12.23
C LEU A 65 13.44 4.99 13.75
N HIS A 66 14.06 3.91 14.24
CA HIS A 66 14.24 3.67 15.66
C HIS A 66 15.09 4.76 16.32
N PHE A 67 16.20 5.15 15.69
CA PHE A 67 17.06 6.22 16.18
C PHE A 67 16.33 7.57 16.24
N ALA A 68 15.57 7.91 15.19
CA ALA A 68 14.89 9.20 15.07
C ALA A 68 13.60 9.31 15.90
N PHE A 69 13.00 8.20 16.34
CA PHE A 69 11.65 8.19 16.91
C PHE A 69 11.49 9.10 18.13
N LEU A 70 12.25 8.86 19.21
CA LEU A 70 12.11 9.65 20.44
C LEU A 70 12.58 11.11 20.27
N PRO A 71 13.70 11.39 19.57
CA PRO A 71 14.06 12.76 19.20
C PRO A 71 12.95 13.50 18.43
N ALA A 72 12.28 12.83 17.49
CA ALA A 72 11.16 13.41 16.75
C ALA A 72 9.95 13.69 17.65
N VAL A 73 9.66 12.82 18.63
CA VAL A 73 8.62 13.09 19.64
C VAL A 73 8.94 14.33 20.46
N LEU A 74 10.19 14.48 20.92
CA LEU A 74 10.62 15.66 21.67
C LEU A 74 10.55 16.95 20.83
N LEU A 75 10.92 16.88 19.54
CA LEU A 75 10.74 18.01 18.62
C LEU A 75 9.25 18.33 18.41
N ALA A 76 8.41 17.31 18.24
CA ALA A 76 6.98 17.49 18.03
C ALA A 76 6.29 18.14 19.24
N GLN A 77 6.72 17.82 20.46
CA GLN A 77 6.22 18.46 21.68
C GLN A 77 6.51 19.96 21.73
N ARG A 78 7.59 20.44 21.08
CA ARG A 78 7.91 21.88 21.02
C ARG A 78 7.04 22.67 20.04
N ILE A 79 6.29 21.98 19.18
CA ILE A 79 5.41 22.62 18.20
C ILE A 79 4.11 23.10 18.88
N ASP A 80 3.86 22.73 20.14
CA ASP A 80 2.67 23.09 20.93
C ASP A 80 1.36 22.91 20.14
N ALA A 81 1.33 21.89 19.26
CA ALA A 81 0.19 21.61 18.44
C ALA A 81 -1.00 21.13 19.30
N PRO A 82 -2.22 21.59 19.05
CA PRO A 82 -3.39 21.08 19.73
C PRO A 82 -3.53 19.56 19.58
N ALA A 83 -3.97 18.86 20.63
CA ALA A 83 -4.09 17.40 20.62
C ALA A 83 -4.92 16.84 19.45
N TRP A 84 -5.94 17.58 19.01
CA TRP A 84 -6.77 17.19 17.87
C TRP A 84 -5.98 17.09 16.56
N PHE A 85 -4.88 17.84 16.40
CA PHE A 85 -4.05 17.80 15.20
C PHE A 85 -3.38 16.43 15.04
N HIS A 86 -2.82 15.89 16.12
CA HIS A 86 -2.22 14.55 16.12
C HIS A 86 -3.26 13.46 15.83
N LEU A 87 -4.45 13.60 16.43
CA LEU A 87 -5.57 12.69 16.15
C LEU A 87 -6.00 12.78 14.68
N ALA A 88 -6.14 13.98 14.13
CA ALA A 88 -6.50 14.19 12.73
C ALA A 88 -5.45 13.59 11.78
N ALA A 89 -4.17 13.80 12.04
CA ALA A 89 -3.08 13.20 11.27
C ALA A 89 -3.12 11.66 11.33
N PHE A 90 -3.36 11.09 12.51
CA PHE A 90 -3.52 9.65 12.69
C PHE A 90 -4.74 9.11 11.90
N LEU A 91 -5.91 9.75 12.04
CA LEU A 91 -7.12 9.35 11.32
C LEU A 91 -6.96 9.47 9.81
N LEU A 92 -6.26 10.50 9.34
CA LEU A 92 -5.92 10.67 7.93
C LEU A 92 -5.06 9.51 7.44
N LEU A 93 -3.95 9.22 8.11
CA LEU A 93 -3.09 8.08 7.77
C LEU A 93 -3.86 6.75 7.81
N LEU A 94 -4.68 6.55 8.84
CA LEU A 94 -5.53 5.37 8.97
C LEU A 94 -6.53 5.26 7.81
N ALA A 95 -7.12 6.37 7.36
CA ALA A 95 -8.06 6.37 6.24
C ALA A 95 -7.38 6.05 4.89
N PHE A 96 -6.11 6.43 4.70
CA PHE A 96 -5.33 6.13 3.49
C PHE A 96 -4.73 4.73 3.50
N TYR A 97 -4.25 4.24 4.65
CA TYR A 97 -3.55 2.95 4.79
C TYR A 97 -4.37 1.86 5.50
N TRP A 98 -5.69 2.06 5.54
CA TRP A 98 -6.69 1.27 6.28
C TRP A 98 -6.53 -0.25 6.23
N SER A 99 -6.13 -0.81 5.09
CA SER A 99 -6.04 -2.25 4.90
C SER A 99 -4.61 -2.75 4.67
N THR A 100 -3.63 -1.86 4.49
CA THR A 100 -2.26 -2.24 4.10
C THR A 100 -1.60 -3.16 5.14
N PHE A 101 -1.93 -3.01 6.43
CA PHE A 101 -1.43 -3.88 7.49
C PHE A 101 -1.92 -5.35 7.39
N ARG A 102 -3.06 -5.58 6.72
CA ARG A 102 -3.62 -6.93 6.48
C ARG A 102 -3.30 -7.45 5.08
N THR A 103 -3.65 -6.66 4.07
CA THR A 103 -3.58 -7.08 2.66
C THR A 103 -2.18 -7.02 2.09
N ARG A 104 -1.27 -6.26 2.72
CA ARG A 104 0.08 -5.98 2.20
C ARG A 104 0.04 -5.41 0.77
N VAL A 105 -1.01 -4.65 0.48
CA VAL A 105 -1.17 -3.87 -0.76
C VAL A 105 -1.02 -2.39 -0.38
N PRO A 106 0.15 -1.79 -0.60
CA PRO A 106 0.33 -0.35 -0.46
C PRO A 106 -0.33 0.41 -1.63
N LEU A 107 -0.61 1.69 -1.42
CA LEU A 107 -1.15 2.56 -2.47
C LEU A 107 -0.07 2.91 -3.49
N TYR A 108 -0.12 2.30 -4.67
CA TYR A 108 0.68 2.68 -5.83
C TYR A 108 -0.24 3.10 -6.98
N LEU A 109 0.11 4.20 -7.65
CA LEU A 109 -0.68 4.74 -8.75
C LEU A 109 -0.09 4.33 -10.09
N SER A 110 -0.94 3.80 -10.98
CA SER A 110 -0.55 3.46 -12.35
C SER A 110 -0.13 4.72 -13.13
N SER A 111 1.03 4.65 -13.78
CA SER A 111 1.57 5.73 -14.60
C SER A 111 0.71 6.00 -15.84
N ARG A 112 0.91 7.16 -16.48
CA ARG A 112 0.23 7.48 -17.75
C ARG A 112 0.56 6.46 -18.85
N LYS A 113 1.81 6.01 -18.92
CA LYS A 113 2.26 4.97 -19.86
C LYS A 113 1.54 3.65 -19.63
N ALA A 114 1.38 3.23 -18.37
CA ALA A 114 0.62 2.02 -18.03
C ALA A 114 -0.84 2.11 -18.46
N ARG A 115 -1.49 3.26 -18.25
CA ARG A 115 -2.87 3.50 -18.69
C ARG A 115 -3.02 3.45 -20.21
N GLN A 116 -2.05 4.00 -20.95
CA GLN A 116 -2.02 3.96 -22.42
C GLN A 116 -1.84 2.53 -22.94
N ALA A 117 -0.88 1.78 -22.38
CA ALA A 117 -0.65 0.39 -22.76
C ALA A 117 -1.85 -0.50 -22.43
N LEU A 118 -2.48 -0.29 -21.27
CA LEU A 118 -3.72 -0.98 -20.93
C LEU A 118 -4.81 -0.67 -21.97
N ALA A 119 -5.01 0.60 -22.33
CA ALA A 119 -5.97 0.99 -23.35
C ALA A 119 -5.72 0.30 -24.70
N SER A 120 -4.46 0.10 -25.11
CA SER A 120 -4.14 -0.60 -26.36
C SER A 120 -4.49 -2.10 -26.35
N LEU A 121 -4.75 -2.68 -25.18
CA LEU A 121 -5.20 -4.08 -25.08
C LEU A 121 -6.72 -4.24 -25.12
N LEU A 122 -7.48 -3.15 -24.94
CA LEU A 122 -8.93 -3.20 -24.89
C LEU A 122 -9.54 -3.12 -26.29
N PRO A 123 -10.68 -3.80 -26.55
CA PRO A 123 -11.39 -3.69 -27.81
C PRO A 123 -12.01 -2.28 -27.95
N GLN A 124 -11.68 -1.55 -29.03
CA GLN A 124 -12.15 -0.18 -29.23
C GLN A 124 -13.60 -0.06 -29.71
N ALA A 125 -14.13 -1.08 -30.40
CA ALA A 125 -15.41 -1.00 -31.09
C ALA A 125 -16.50 -1.92 -30.48
N GLN A 126 -16.31 -2.40 -29.25
CA GLN A 126 -17.25 -3.32 -28.60
C GLN A 126 -17.59 -2.85 -27.18
N PRO A 127 -18.83 -3.03 -26.72
CA PRO A 127 -19.16 -2.88 -25.31
C PRO A 127 -18.30 -3.84 -24.47
N LEU A 128 -17.81 -3.35 -23.34
CA LEU A 128 -17.02 -4.16 -22.42
C LEU A 128 -17.30 -3.74 -20.97
N ARG A 129 -17.22 -4.69 -20.05
CA ARG A 129 -17.27 -4.45 -18.60
C ARG A 129 -15.86 -4.59 -18.04
N PHE A 130 -15.30 -3.48 -17.60
CA PHE A 130 -13.95 -3.39 -17.05
C PHE A 130 -13.99 -3.16 -15.54
N ILE A 131 -13.15 -3.86 -14.79
CA ILE A 131 -12.94 -3.58 -13.37
C ILE A 131 -11.46 -3.42 -13.01
N ASP A 132 -11.17 -2.38 -12.22
CA ASP A 132 -9.88 -2.17 -11.56
C ASP A 132 -9.96 -2.62 -10.09
N LEU A 133 -9.20 -3.66 -9.73
CA LEU A 133 -9.11 -4.19 -8.37
C LEU A 133 -7.98 -3.48 -7.62
N GLY A 134 -8.33 -2.70 -6.59
CA GLY A 134 -7.38 -1.80 -5.92
C GLY A 134 -7.20 -0.48 -6.68
N SER A 135 -8.30 0.12 -7.11
CA SER A 135 -8.33 1.28 -8.01
C SER A 135 -7.73 2.57 -7.44
N GLY A 136 -7.42 2.63 -6.14
CA GLY A 136 -6.87 3.80 -5.47
C GLY A 136 -7.76 5.02 -5.70
N PHE A 137 -7.20 6.06 -6.33
CA PHE A 137 -7.93 7.29 -6.67
C PHE A 137 -8.78 7.18 -7.96
N GLY A 138 -8.95 5.99 -8.52
CA GLY A 138 -9.78 5.76 -9.71
C GLY A 138 -9.16 6.23 -11.03
N GLY A 139 -7.83 6.38 -11.07
CA GLY A 139 -7.14 6.97 -12.22
C GLY A 139 -7.22 6.14 -13.50
N VAL A 140 -7.25 4.82 -13.40
CA VAL A 140 -7.35 3.91 -14.55
C VAL A 140 -8.78 3.86 -15.11
N PRO A 141 -9.82 3.54 -14.32
CA PRO A 141 -11.21 3.52 -14.81
C PRO A 141 -11.65 4.84 -15.46
N CYS A 142 -11.38 6.00 -14.83
CA CYS A 142 -11.74 7.30 -15.41
C CYS A 142 -10.98 7.61 -16.70
N TYR A 143 -9.72 7.19 -16.80
CA TYR A 143 -8.92 7.38 -18.02
C TYR A 143 -9.45 6.56 -19.20
N LEU A 144 -9.91 5.33 -18.92
CA LEU A 144 -10.45 4.43 -19.94
C LEU A 144 -11.87 4.83 -20.33
N GLU A 145 -12.71 5.21 -19.38
CA GLU A 145 -14.09 5.64 -19.66
C GLU A 145 -14.14 6.77 -20.70
N SER A 146 -13.23 7.74 -20.62
CA SER A 146 -13.17 8.85 -21.59
C SER A 146 -12.76 8.42 -23.01
N ARG A 147 -12.31 7.18 -23.22
CA ARG A 147 -11.79 6.65 -24.50
C ARG A 147 -12.64 5.53 -25.07
N PHE A 148 -13.44 4.88 -24.24
CA PHE A 148 -14.26 3.74 -24.61
C PHE A 148 -15.72 4.05 -24.24
N PRO A 149 -16.43 4.88 -25.04
CA PRO A 149 -17.76 5.39 -24.69
C PRO A 149 -18.84 4.30 -24.58
N LEU A 150 -18.61 3.13 -25.21
CA LEU A 150 -19.50 1.96 -25.12
C LEU A 150 -19.20 1.07 -23.90
N GLY A 151 -18.09 1.30 -23.21
CA GLY A 151 -17.65 0.52 -22.07
C GLY A 151 -18.34 0.91 -20.76
N ARG A 152 -18.41 -0.04 -19.84
CA ARG A 152 -18.83 0.18 -18.45
C ARG A 152 -17.64 -0.08 -17.53
N PHE A 153 -17.30 0.93 -16.75
CA PHE A 153 -16.07 0.94 -15.96
C PHE A 153 -16.38 0.92 -14.47
N TYR A 154 -15.64 0.07 -13.77
CA TYR A 154 -15.79 -0.18 -12.35
C TYR A 154 -14.43 -0.10 -11.66
N GLY A 155 -14.42 0.31 -10.40
CA GLY A 155 -13.23 0.31 -9.56
C GLY A 155 -13.56 -0.09 -8.14
N THR A 156 -12.71 -0.89 -7.52
CA THR A 156 -12.88 -1.30 -6.12
C THR A 156 -11.70 -0.84 -5.30
N GLU A 157 -11.98 -0.41 -4.07
CA GLU A 157 -10.95 0.06 -3.15
C GLU A 157 -11.40 -0.19 -1.71
N LEU A 158 -10.52 -0.72 -0.87
CA LEU A 158 -10.83 -0.99 0.53
C LEU A 158 -10.62 0.26 1.40
N ALA A 159 -9.59 1.05 1.08
CA ALA A 159 -9.20 2.21 1.85
C ALA A 159 -10.25 3.34 1.73
N PRO A 160 -10.84 3.81 2.85
CA PRO A 160 -11.91 4.81 2.81
C PRO A 160 -11.52 6.11 2.09
N ALA A 161 -10.32 6.65 2.33
CA ALA A 161 -9.92 7.92 1.72
C ALA A 161 -9.69 7.79 0.20
N PRO A 162 -8.88 6.83 -0.32
CA PRO A 162 -8.76 6.63 -1.76
C PRO A 162 -10.09 6.37 -2.48
N TRP A 163 -10.96 5.55 -1.89
CA TRP A 163 -12.32 5.33 -2.40
C TRP A 163 -13.16 6.61 -2.43
N LEU A 164 -13.12 7.43 -1.38
CA LEU A 164 -13.85 8.68 -1.34
C LEU A 164 -13.34 9.65 -2.41
N VAL A 165 -12.01 9.75 -2.57
CA VAL A 165 -11.37 10.56 -3.61
C VAL A 165 -11.78 10.10 -5.01
N SER A 166 -11.85 8.79 -5.27
CA SER A 166 -12.28 8.28 -6.59
C SER A 166 -13.75 8.59 -6.87
N ARG A 167 -14.63 8.49 -5.87
CA ARG A 167 -16.04 8.92 -5.99
C ARG A 167 -16.20 10.41 -6.21
N LEU A 168 -15.50 11.24 -5.45
CA LEU A 168 -15.53 12.70 -5.61
C LEU A 168 -15.00 13.11 -6.99
N ARG A 169 -13.91 12.50 -7.44
CA ARG A 169 -13.39 12.69 -8.80
C ARG A 169 -14.46 12.36 -9.84
N ALA A 170 -15.10 11.20 -9.75
CA ALA A 170 -16.12 10.81 -10.70
C ALA A 170 -17.29 11.80 -10.75
N TRP A 171 -17.75 12.24 -9.58
CA TRP A 171 -18.83 13.22 -9.45
C TRP A 171 -18.44 14.57 -10.06
N LEU A 172 -17.25 15.10 -9.72
CA LEU A 172 -16.76 16.38 -10.24
C LEU A 172 -16.54 16.38 -11.76
N THR A 173 -16.18 15.24 -12.35
CA THR A 173 -15.94 15.13 -13.80
C THR A 173 -17.15 14.62 -14.58
N GLY A 174 -18.29 14.36 -13.94
CA GLY A 174 -19.46 13.76 -14.58
C GLY A 174 -19.21 12.33 -15.12
N SER A 175 -18.22 11.63 -14.57
CA SER A 175 -17.86 10.27 -14.98
C SER A 175 -18.92 9.27 -14.53
N ARG A 176 -19.23 8.31 -15.40
CA ARG A 176 -20.18 7.20 -15.18
C ARG A 176 -19.51 5.99 -14.51
N VAL A 177 -18.22 6.09 -14.19
CA VAL A 177 -17.48 5.03 -13.49
C VAL A 177 -18.11 4.73 -12.14
N ARG A 178 -18.28 3.45 -11.82
CA ARG A 178 -18.84 3.00 -10.55
C ARG A 178 -17.72 2.57 -9.59
N PHE A 179 -17.50 3.35 -8.54
CA PHE A 179 -16.52 3.04 -7.49
C PHE A 179 -17.17 2.41 -6.26
N MET A 180 -16.66 1.24 -5.84
CA MET A 180 -17.21 0.43 -4.77
C MET A 180 -16.19 0.27 -3.64
N ARG A 181 -16.60 0.49 -2.39
CA ARG A 181 -15.75 0.22 -1.22
C ARG A 181 -15.90 -1.23 -0.80
N ARG A 182 -15.19 -2.15 -1.47
CA ARG A 182 -15.39 -3.60 -1.29
C ARG A 182 -14.09 -4.36 -1.43
N ASP A 183 -14.01 -5.47 -0.72
CA ASP A 183 -12.96 -6.47 -0.91
C ASP A 183 -13.18 -7.19 -2.24
N TYR A 184 -12.15 -7.25 -3.08
CA TYR A 184 -12.22 -7.94 -4.36
C TYR A 184 -12.39 -9.46 -4.20
N ALA A 185 -11.97 -10.02 -3.07
CA ALA A 185 -12.13 -11.45 -2.78
C ALA A 185 -13.61 -11.86 -2.68
N GLN A 186 -14.52 -10.91 -2.44
CA GLN A 186 -15.97 -11.14 -2.32
C GLN A 186 -16.74 -10.79 -3.61
N LEU A 187 -16.03 -10.39 -4.67
CA LEU A 187 -16.64 -10.05 -5.95
C LEU A 187 -16.66 -11.25 -6.88
N SER A 188 -17.73 -11.38 -7.65
CA SER A 188 -17.76 -12.29 -8.79
C SER A 188 -17.01 -11.65 -9.96
N LEU A 189 -15.91 -12.27 -10.40
CA LEU A 189 -15.19 -11.81 -11.59
C LEU A 189 -15.88 -12.23 -12.89
N ALA A 190 -16.87 -13.13 -12.83
CA ALA A 190 -17.65 -13.59 -13.98
C ALA A 190 -18.43 -12.46 -14.67
N ASP A 191 -18.63 -11.33 -14.00
CA ASP A 191 -19.35 -10.18 -14.51
C ASP A 191 -18.53 -9.28 -15.45
N PHE A 192 -17.22 -9.49 -15.54
CA PHE A 192 -16.31 -8.58 -16.21
C PHE A 192 -15.60 -9.26 -17.38
N ASP A 193 -15.51 -8.51 -18.48
CA ASP A 193 -14.79 -8.93 -19.67
C ASP A 193 -13.29 -8.62 -19.53
N VAL A 194 -12.96 -7.62 -18.70
CA VAL A 194 -11.58 -7.25 -18.40
C VAL A 194 -11.41 -6.97 -16.91
N VAL A 195 -10.45 -7.66 -16.29
CA VAL A 195 -10.04 -7.45 -14.90
C VAL A 195 -8.61 -6.92 -14.90
N PHE A 196 -8.42 -5.71 -14.38
CA PHE A 196 -7.10 -5.08 -14.21
C PHE A 196 -6.70 -5.05 -12.75
N VAL A 197 -5.42 -5.34 -12.48
CA VAL A 197 -4.87 -5.45 -11.13
C VAL A 197 -3.50 -4.80 -11.03
N PHE A 198 -3.26 -4.04 -9.97
CA PHE A 198 -1.93 -3.54 -9.59
C PHE A 198 -1.77 -3.61 -8.07
N LEU A 199 -1.68 -4.83 -7.53
CA LEU A 199 -1.75 -5.09 -6.10
C LEU A 199 -0.37 -5.39 -5.49
N SER A 200 -0.11 -6.65 -5.14
CA SER A 200 1.17 -7.09 -4.58
C SER A 200 1.41 -8.57 -4.88
N PRO A 201 2.66 -9.06 -4.79
CA PRO A 201 2.96 -10.48 -5.00
C PRO A 201 2.22 -11.41 -4.03
N ALA A 202 1.90 -10.92 -2.83
CA ALA A 202 1.17 -11.69 -1.82
C ALA A 202 -0.32 -11.90 -2.19
N ALA A 203 -0.91 -10.97 -2.94
CA ALA A 203 -2.31 -11.04 -3.36
C ALA A 203 -2.51 -11.88 -4.65
N MET A 204 -1.50 -11.89 -5.52
CA MET A 204 -1.61 -12.47 -6.87
C MET A 204 -2.02 -13.96 -6.91
N PRO A 205 -1.49 -14.88 -6.07
CA PRO A 205 -1.86 -16.29 -6.16
C PRO A 205 -3.35 -16.54 -5.93
N GLY A 206 -3.93 -15.95 -4.88
CA GLY A 206 -5.36 -16.09 -4.58
C GLY A 206 -6.23 -15.43 -5.64
N LEU A 207 -5.83 -14.25 -6.11
CA LEU A 207 -6.54 -13.53 -7.16
C LEU A 207 -6.50 -14.27 -8.50
N TRP A 208 -5.38 -14.91 -8.83
CA TRP A 208 -5.25 -15.72 -10.03
C TRP A 208 -6.17 -16.94 -9.99
N GLN A 209 -6.25 -17.62 -8.85
CA GLN A 209 -7.19 -18.73 -8.67
C GLN A 209 -8.66 -18.27 -8.80
N GLN A 210 -9.00 -17.11 -8.24
CA GLN A 210 -10.31 -16.49 -8.39
C GLN A 210 -10.60 -16.17 -9.87
N ALA A 211 -9.64 -15.57 -10.58
CA ALA A 211 -9.77 -15.24 -11.99
C ALA A 211 -10.00 -16.48 -12.85
N ARG A 212 -9.16 -17.52 -12.71
CA ARG A 212 -9.31 -18.78 -13.47
C ARG A 212 -10.62 -19.51 -13.20
N SER A 213 -11.18 -19.41 -11.99
CA SER A 213 -12.41 -20.11 -11.63
C SER A 213 -13.68 -19.36 -12.01
N GLN A 214 -13.62 -18.02 -12.10
CA GLN A 214 -14.82 -17.21 -12.25
C GLN A 214 -14.90 -16.46 -13.58
N MET A 215 -13.77 -16.07 -14.18
CA MET A 215 -13.77 -15.29 -15.42
C MET A 215 -14.25 -16.15 -16.59
N ARG A 216 -14.97 -15.52 -17.52
CA ARG A 216 -15.53 -16.20 -18.70
C ARG A 216 -14.42 -16.48 -19.72
N SER A 217 -14.55 -17.55 -20.48
CA SER A 217 -13.63 -17.81 -21.59
C SER A 217 -13.60 -16.64 -22.58
N GLY A 218 -12.41 -16.25 -23.01
CA GLY A 218 -12.16 -15.12 -23.89
C GLY A 218 -12.05 -13.76 -23.19
N SER A 219 -12.34 -13.68 -21.89
CA SER A 219 -12.11 -12.47 -21.09
C SER A 219 -10.61 -12.25 -20.83
N LEU A 220 -10.26 -11.05 -20.39
CA LEU A 220 -8.86 -10.62 -20.25
C LEU A 220 -8.53 -10.28 -18.79
N PHE A 221 -7.54 -10.97 -18.24
CA PHE A 221 -6.95 -10.61 -16.96
C PHE A 221 -5.62 -9.90 -17.20
N VAL A 222 -5.45 -8.72 -16.60
CA VAL A 222 -4.30 -7.85 -16.82
C VAL A 222 -3.68 -7.46 -15.50
N SER A 223 -2.39 -7.74 -15.33
CA SER A 223 -1.62 -7.39 -14.14
C SER A 223 -0.50 -6.41 -14.49
N LEU A 224 -0.39 -5.33 -13.72
CA LEU A 224 0.76 -4.44 -13.77
C LEU A 224 1.82 -4.90 -12.77
N SER A 225 3.07 -4.99 -13.24
CA SER A 225 4.29 -5.33 -12.50
C SER A 225 4.41 -6.76 -11.96
N PHE A 226 3.32 -7.50 -11.84
CA PHE A 226 3.33 -8.82 -11.21
C PHE A 226 2.89 -9.92 -12.19
N ALA A 227 3.84 -10.76 -12.60
CA ALA A 227 3.55 -11.97 -13.34
C ALA A 227 2.91 -13.04 -12.44
N VAL A 228 2.30 -14.03 -13.07
CA VAL A 228 1.80 -15.25 -12.41
C VAL A 228 2.73 -16.39 -12.78
N ASP A 229 3.42 -16.96 -11.79
CA ASP A 229 4.44 -17.99 -12.02
C ASP A 229 3.86 -19.27 -12.66
N ALA A 230 2.58 -19.55 -12.40
CA ALA A 230 1.91 -20.77 -12.85
C ALA A 230 1.56 -20.80 -14.36
N GLN A 231 1.49 -19.65 -15.04
CA GLN A 231 1.08 -19.59 -16.44
C GLN A 231 1.75 -18.42 -17.17
N PRO A 232 2.42 -18.66 -18.32
CA PRO A 232 2.98 -17.58 -19.11
C PRO A 232 1.87 -16.66 -19.65
N PRO A 233 2.10 -15.34 -19.69
CA PRO A 233 1.16 -14.37 -20.25
C PRO A 233 1.08 -14.47 -21.78
N ASP A 234 -0.13 -14.30 -22.32
CA ASP A 234 -0.34 -14.23 -23.78
C ASP A 234 0.25 -12.96 -24.38
N ARG A 235 0.27 -11.87 -23.60
CA ARG A 235 0.89 -10.60 -24.00
C ARG A 235 1.68 -9.97 -22.87
N VAL A 236 2.83 -9.44 -23.23
CA VAL A 236 3.73 -8.69 -22.34
C VAL A 236 4.03 -7.35 -22.98
N VAL A 237 3.73 -6.26 -22.27
CA VAL A 237 4.02 -4.90 -22.71
C VAL A 237 4.97 -4.23 -21.72
N THR A 238 6.21 -4.03 -22.14
CA THR A 238 7.25 -3.36 -21.34
C THR A 238 7.13 -1.85 -21.51
N LEU A 239 6.87 -1.12 -20.42
CA LEU A 239 6.63 0.33 -20.42
C LEU A 239 7.90 1.15 -20.14
N ALA A 240 8.89 0.53 -19.50
CA ALA A 240 10.23 1.01 -19.20
C ALA A 240 11.11 -0.18 -18.80
N GLU A 241 12.42 0.03 -18.64
CA GLU A 241 13.31 -1.02 -18.14
C GLU A 241 12.90 -1.49 -16.74
N GLY A 242 12.85 -2.82 -16.55
CA GLY A 242 12.55 -3.48 -15.28
C GLY A 242 11.10 -3.94 -15.10
N ALA A 243 10.93 -5.05 -14.37
CA ALA A 243 9.63 -5.71 -14.15
C ALA A 243 8.56 -4.81 -13.51
N ARG A 244 8.96 -3.79 -12.74
CA ARG A 244 8.03 -2.80 -12.14
C ARG A 244 7.24 -1.99 -13.17
N HIS A 245 7.61 -2.06 -14.44
CA HIS A 245 6.97 -1.35 -15.53
C HIS A 245 6.51 -2.28 -16.64
N THR A 246 6.17 -3.53 -16.32
CA THR A 246 5.66 -4.49 -17.30
C THR A 246 4.20 -4.78 -17.07
N LEU A 247 3.42 -4.79 -18.14
CA LEU A 247 2.02 -5.16 -18.13
C LEU A 247 1.88 -6.56 -18.73
N TYR A 248 1.33 -7.47 -17.94
CA TYR A 248 1.12 -8.87 -18.27
C TYR A 248 -0.37 -9.10 -18.51
N ALA A 249 -0.71 -9.81 -19.57
CA ALA A 249 -2.10 -10.07 -19.93
C ALA A 249 -2.30 -11.53 -20.31
N TRP A 250 -3.38 -12.11 -19.76
CA TRP A 250 -3.81 -13.48 -19.98
C TRP A 250 -5.25 -13.49 -20.48
N ARG A 251 -5.51 -14.28 -21.51
CA ARG A 251 -6.85 -14.62 -21.98
C ARG A 251 -7.33 -15.85 -21.22
N MET A 252 -8.50 -15.74 -20.59
CA MET A 252 -9.11 -16.79 -19.77
C MET A 252 -9.87 -17.82 -20.60
#